data_AF-A0A353QYA2-F1
#
_entry.id   AF-A0A353QYA2-F1
#
_cell.length_a   1.000
_cell.length_b   1.000
_cell.length_c   1.000
_cell.angle_alpha   90.00
_cell.angle_beta   90.00
_cell.angle_gamma   90.00
#
_symmetry.space_group_name_H-M   'P 1'
#
loop_
_entity.id
_entity.type
_entity.pdbx_description
1 polymer ?
#
loop_
_entity_poly.entity_id
_entity_poly.type
_entity_poly.pdbx_seq_one_letter_code
_entity_poly.pdbx_strand_id
1 'polypeptide(L)' 'EESIGRVSAEVIAICPPGVPILVPGERITEDHLPFLSKTHSIQVMKEI' A
#
# COMPACT_ATOMS: atom_id res chain seq x y z
N GLU A 1 4.70 7.91 3.18
CA GLU A 1 5.05 8.94 2.18
C GLU A 1 6.15 8.48 1.23
N GLU A 2 7.26 7.93 1.72
CA GLU A 2 8.40 7.44 0.88
C GLU A 2 8.04 6.39 -0.19
N SER A 3 6.85 5.80 -0.11
CA SER A 3 6.37 4.80 -1.06
C SER A 3 5.53 5.38 -2.22
N ILE A 4 5.21 6.68 -2.22
CA ILE A 4 4.46 7.31 -3.32
C ILE A 4 5.23 7.15 -4.62
N GLY A 5 4.52 6.75 -5.68
CA GLY A 5 5.09 6.48 -6.99
C GLY A 5 5.75 5.11 -7.14
N ARG A 6 5.82 4.29 -6.09
CA ARG A 6 6.22 2.88 -6.19
C ARG A 6 5.04 2.00 -6.58
N VAL A 7 5.35 0.79 -7.04
CA VAL A 7 4.38 -0.27 -7.30
C VAL A 7 4.29 -1.16 -6.06
N SER A 8 3.09 -1.52 -5.66
CA SER A 8 2.89 -2.49 -4.57
C SER A 8 3.35 -3.87 -5.01
N ALA A 9 4.09 -4.56 -4.15
CA ALA A 9 4.52 -5.93 -4.34
C ALA A 9 3.61 -6.94 -3.61
N GLU A 10 2.84 -6.46 -2.64
CA GLU A 10 2.00 -7.28 -1.77
C GLU A 10 0.60 -6.68 -1.64
N VAL A 11 -0.32 -7.46 -1.07
CA VAL A 11 -1.65 -6.96 -0.71
C VAL A 11 -1.52 -6.14 0.57
N ILE A 12 -1.84 -4.85 0.50
CA ILE A 12 -1.72 -3.95 1.65
C ILE A 12 -3.10 -3.57 2.19
N ALA A 13 -3.22 -3.74 3.51
CA ALA A 13 -4.33 -3.34 4.39
C ALA A 13 -5.70 -3.96 4.06
N ILE A 14 -6.25 -4.70 5.02
CA ILE A 14 -7.60 -5.26 5.01
C ILE A 14 -8.43 -4.50 6.04
N CYS A 15 -9.09 -3.41 5.62
CA CYS A 15 -10.09 -2.76 6.45
C CYS A 15 -11.46 -3.43 6.24
N PRO A 16 -12.31 -3.63 7.27
CA PRO A 16 -13.65 -4.17 7.08
C PRO A 16 -14.44 -3.24 6.13
N PRO A 17 -15.02 -3.72 5.00
CA PRO A 17 -15.57 -5.05 4.74
C PRO A 17 -14.63 -6.03 3.99
N GLY A 18 -13.32 -5.92 4.18
CA GLY A 18 -12.37 -6.95 3.79
C GLY A 18 -11.83 -6.85 2.36
N VAL A 19 -11.95 -5.68 1.71
CA VAL A 19 -11.34 -5.46 0.39
C VAL A 19 -9.98 -4.76 0.54
N PRO A 20 -8.98 -5.17 -0.24
CA PRO A 20 -7.63 -4.63 -0.15
C PRO A 20 -7.58 -3.18 -0.62
N ILE A 21 -6.76 -2.38 0.05
CA ILE A 21 -6.50 -0.98 -0.32
C ILE A 21 -5.51 -0.89 -1.49
N LEU A 22 -4.58 -1.85 -1.58
CA LEU A 22 -3.63 -2.01 -2.69
C LEU A 22 -3.40 -3.50 -2.96
N VAL A 23 -3.29 -3.87 -4.23
CA VAL A 23 -2.85 -5.21 -4.67
C VAL A 23 -1.53 -5.13 -5.46
N PRO A 24 -0.81 -6.26 -5.64
CA PRO A 24 0.42 -6.28 -6.42
C PRO A 24 0.23 -5.73 -7.82
N GLY A 25 1.14 -4.86 -8.26
CA GLY A 25 1.08 -4.20 -9.56
C GLY A 25 0.36 -2.84 -9.55
N GLU A 26 -0.34 -2.47 -8.48
CA GLU A 26 -0.94 -1.13 -8.36
C GLU A 26 0.09 -0.09 -7.93
N ARG A 27 -0.05 1.13 -8.46
CA ARG A 27 0.82 2.26 -8.10
C ARG A 27 0.30 2.92 -6.83
N ILE A 28 1.21 3.14 -5.88
CA ILE A 28 0.92 3.88 -4.65
C ILE A 28 0.86 5.37 -4.96
N THR A 29 -0.29 5.98 -4.74
CA THR A 29 -0.54 7.43 -4.82
C THR A 29 -0.78 8.06 -3.44
N GLU A 30 -0.87 9.38 -3.39
CA GLU A 30 -1.19 10.13 -2.17
C GLU A 30 -2.59 9.78 -1.62
N ASP A 31 -3.54 9.42 -2.48
CA ASP A 31 -4.91 9.05 -2.09
C ASP A 31 -4.96 7.79 -1.23
N HIS A 32 -3.92 6.95 -1.27
CA HIS A 32 -3.84 5.76 -0.43
C HIS A 32 -3.36 6.09 0.99
N LEU A 33 -2.65 7.21 1.22
CA LEU A 33 -2.05 7.54 2.52
C LEU A 33 -3.04 7.55 3.70
N PRO A 34 -4.26 8.12 3.58
CA PRO A 34 -5.24 8.09 4.66
C PRO A 34 -5.60 6.67 5.10
N PHE A 35 -5.56 5.71 4.18
CA PHE A 35 -5.92 4.32 4.41
C PHE A 35 -4.75 3.47 4.91
N LEU A 36 -3.51 3.87 4.60
CA LEU A 36 -2.28 3.18 5.01
C LEU A 36 -1.76 3.65 6.38
N SER A 37 -2.15 4.84 6.83
CA SER A 37 -1.54 5.54 7.97
C SER A 37 -1.80 4.97 9.37
N LYS A 38 -2.59 3.89 9.54
CA LYS A 38 -3.16 3.58 10.87
C LYS A 38 -2.53 2.48 11.72
N THR A 39 -1.86 1.42 11.22
CA THR A 39 -1.39 0.37 12.15
C THR A 39 -0.23 -0.52 11.69
N HIS A 40 0.25 -0.49 10.43
CA HIS A 40 1.27 -1.47 10.01
C HIS A 40 2.43 -0.82 9.25
N SER A 41 3.65 -1.11 9.70
CA SER A 41 4.87 -0.87 8.93
C SER A 41 4.84 -1.73 7.67
N ILE A 42 4.60 -1.12 6.51
CA ILE A 42 4.56 -1.82 5.23
C ILE A 42 5.96 -1.79 4.62
N GLN A 43 6.55 -2.95 4.37
CA GLN A 43 7.86 -3.06 3.74
C GLN A 43 7.69 -3.20 2.21
N VAL A 44 7.89 -2.11 1.48
CA VAL A 44 7.95 -2.16 0.00
C VAL A 44 9.36 -2.55 -0.41
N MET A 45 9.55 -3.81 -0.81
CA MET A 45 10.82 -4.26 -1.40
C MET A 45 11.08 -3.52 -2.71
N LYS A 46 12.32 -3.04 -2.88
CA LYS A 46 12.75 -2.34 -4.09
C LYS A 46 13.00 -3.40 -5.17
N GLU A 47 12.32 -3.31 -6.31
CA GLU A 47 12.74 -4.07 -7.50
C GLU A 47 14.19 -3.67 -7.85
N ILE A 48 15.01 -4.69 -8.09
CA ILE A 48 16.46 -4.64 -8.35
C ILE A 48 16.71 -3.97 -9.70
#